data_AF-A0A6P0X5T2-F1
#
_entry.id   AF-A0A6P0X5T2-F1
#
_cell.length_a   1.000
_cell.length_b   1.000
_cell.length_c   1.000
_cell.angle_alpha   90.00
_cell.angle_beta   90.00
_cell.angle_gamma   90.00
#
_symmetry.space_group_name_H-M   'P 1'
#
loop_
_entity.id
_entity.type
_entity.pdbx_description
1 polymer ?
#
loop_
_entity_poly.entity_id
_entity_poly.type
_entity_poly.pdbx_seq_one_letter_code
_entity_poly.pdbx_strand_id
1 'polypeptide(L)' 'MVKPHWETEELIENWTLLPTELELVSQKVGGNQIGFALLLKHFQLFAHFPDEKSSIPQIIIS' A
#
# COMPACT_ATOMS: atom_id res chain seq x y z
N MET A 1 1.76 10.76 -10.18
CA MET A 1 0.93 9.99 -11.14
C MET A 1 1.23 8.52 -10.91
N VAL A 2 0.26 7.75 -10.41
CA VAL A 2 0.45 6.32 -10.15
C VAL A 2 0.33 5.55 -11.47
N LYS A 3 1.22 4.57 -11.67
CA LYS A 3 1.27 3.75 -12.90
C LYS A 3 -0.03 2.92 -13.00
N PRO A 4 -0.79 3.00 -14.11
CA PRO A 4 -2.06 2.28 -14.25
C PRO A 4 -1.92 0.77 -14.51
N HIS A 5 -0.75 0.32 -14.97
CA HIS A 5 -0.47 -1.09 -15.25
C HIS A 5 0.73 -1.54 -14.42
N TRP A 6 0.45 -2.34 -13.39
CA TRP A 6 1.46 -3.01 -12.57
C TRP A 6 1.55 -4.46 -13.00
N GLU A 7 2.76 -4.93 -13.27
CA GLU A 7 3.01 -6.37 -13.45
C GLU A 7 2.96 -7.08 -12.09
N THR A 8 2.73 -8.40 -12.10
CA THR A 8 2.62 -9.18 -10.86
C THR A 8 3.90 -9.10 -10.02
N GLU A 9 5.06 -9.19 -10.68
CA GLU A 9 6.36 -9.06 -10.05
C GLU A 9 6.55 -7.69 -9.40
N GLU A 10 6.12 -6.60 -10.07
CA GLU A 10 6.19 -5.26 -9.51
C GLU A 10 5.29 -5.14 -8.26
N LEU A 11 4.12 -5.79 -8.24
CA LEU A 11 3.25 -5.82 -7.05
C LEU A 11 3.90 -6.59 -5.90
N ILE A 12 4.51 -7.74 -6.18
CA ILE A 12 5.21 -8.52 -5.15
C ILE A 12 6.36 -7.69 -4.58
N GLU A 13 7.17 -7.05 -5.41
CA GLU A 13 8.30 -6.25 -4.97
C GLU A 13 7.88 -5.02 -4.16
N ASN A 14 6.84 -4.31 -4.60
CA ASN A 14 6.50 -2.98 -4.06
C ASN A 14 5.36 -2.97 -3.05
N TRP A 15 4.52 -4.01 -3.01
CA TRP A 15 3.32 -4.08 -2.15
C TRP A 15 3.31 -5.25 -1.17
N THR A 16 4.31 -6.14 -1.22
CA THR A 16 4.52 -7.10 -0.13
C THR A 16 5.01 -6.38 1.12
N LEU A 17 4.36 -6.65 2.26
CA LEU A 17 4.80 -6.13 3.55
C LEU A 17 6.00 -6.90 4.06
N LEU A 18 7.08 -6.18 4.38
CA LEU A 18 8.25 -6.72 5.06
C LEU A 18 7.95 -6.94 6.55
N PRO A 19 8.73 -7.77 7.27
CA PRO A 19 8.49 -8.05 8.69
C PRO A 19 8.37 -6.79 9.56
N THR A 20 9.22 -5.79 9.33
CA THR A 20 9.17 -4.51 10.04
C THR A 20 7.92 -3.69 9.74
N GLU A 21 7.39 -3.78 8.52
CA GLU A 21 6.13 -3.13 8.13
C GLU A 21 4.94 -3.85 8.76
N LEU A 22 4.99 -5.18 8.82
CA LEU A 22 3.99 -6.02 9.50
C LEU A 22 3.90 -5.69 10.99
N GLU A 23 5.02 -5.46 11.66
CA GLU A 23 5.04 -5.01 13.06
C GLU A 23 4.25 -3.71 13.23
N LEU A 24 4.43 -2.71 12.35
CA LEU A 24 3.69 -1.44 12.40
C LEU A 24 2.19 -1.60 12.11
N VAL A 25 1.85 -2.47 11.16
CA VAL A 25 0.47 -2.76 10.76
C VAL A 25 -0.27 -3.51 11.87
N SER A 26 0.37 -4.50 12.49
CA SER A 26 -0.21 -5.35 13.55
C SER A 26 -0.63 -4.58 14.79
N GLN A 27 -0.04 -3.39 15.02
CA GLN A 27 -0.42 -2.49 16.12
C GLN A 27 -1.76 -1.78 15.88
N LYS A 28 -2.36 -1.87 14.69
CA LYS A 28 -3.67 -1.28 14.38
C LYS A 28 -4.78 -2.29 14.61
N VAL A 29 -6.00 -1.82 14.87
CA VAL A 29 -7.16 -2.67 15.20
C VAL A 29 -8.11 -2.77 14.00
N GLY A 30 -8.50 -3.98 13.63
CA GLY A 30 -9.53 -4.25 12.61
C GLY A 30 -9.21 -3.64 11.25
N GLY A 31 -10.20 -3.01 10.62
CA GLY A 31 -10.07 -2.40 9.29
C GLY A 31 -9.00 -1.31 9.17
N ASN A 32 -8.52 -0.74 10.28
CA ASN A 32 -7.43 0.22 10.28
C ASN A 32 -6.08 -0.40 9.91
N GLN A 33 -5.92 -1.73 10.01
CA GLN A 33 -4.70 -2.42 9.59
C GLN A 33 -4.47 -2.28 8.09
N ILE A 34 -5.50 -2.58 7.29
CA ILE A 34 -5.44 -2.51 5.83
C ILE A 34 -5.25 -1.07 5.37
N GLY A 35 -6.03 -0.14 5.94
CA GLY A 35 -5.90 1.29 5.63
C GLY A 35 -4.50 1.83 5.92
N PHE A 36 -3.92 1.45 7.07
CA PHE A 36 -2.55 1.83 7.41
C PHE A 36 -1.51 1.21 6.47
N ALA A 37 -1.64 -0.07 6.12
CA ALA A 37 -0.73 -0.74 5.19
C ALA A 37 -0.70 -0.03 3.82
N LEU A 38 -1.88 0.31 3.28
CA LEU A 38 -2.00 1.02 2.01
C LEU A 38 -1.32 2.40 2.05
N LEU A 39 -1.55 3.18 3.10
CA LEU A 39 -0.94 4.49 3.27
C LEU A 39 0.59 4.40 3.43
N LEU A 40 1.07 3.39 4.16
CA LEU A 40 2.49 3.15 4.37
C LEU A 40 3.21 2.86 3.05
N LYS A 41 2.72 1.89 2.26
CA LYS A 41 3.34 1.54 0.97
C LYS A 41 3.26 2.70 -0.02
N HIS A 42 2.13 3.40 -0.08
CA HIS A 42 1.99 4.57 -0.94
C HIS A 42 3.02 5.65 -0.58
N PHE A 43 3.20 5.96 0.70
CA PHE A 43 4.18 6.95 1.13
C PHE A 43 5.61 6.54 0.81
N GLN A 44 5.96 5.26 0.98
CA GLN A 44 7.30 4.76 0.63
C GLN A 44 7.60 4.86 -0.87
N LEU A 45 6.61 4.56 -1.73
CA LEU A 45 6.79 4.57 -3.18
C LEU A 45 6.79 5.99 -3.76
N PHE A 46 5.95 6.87 -3.24
CA PHE A 46 5.67 8.16 -3.87
C PHE A 46 6.01 9.39 -3.01
N ALA A 47 6.49 9.20 -1.79
CA ALA A 47 6.84 10.26 -0.83
C ALA A 47 5.69 11.24 -0.51
N HIS A 48 4.43 10.82 -0.70
CA HIS A 48 3.22 11.55 -0.29
C HIS A 48 2.08 10.56 -0.02
N PHE A 49 1.02 11.03 0.64
CA PHE A 49 -0.21 10.25 0.83
C PHE A 49 -1.16 10.43 -0.36
N PRO A 50 -2.03 9.46 -0.65
CA PRO A 50 -3.02 9.59 -1.71
C PRO A 50 -4.03 10.69 -1.37
N ASP A 51 -4.28 11.60 -2.32
CA ASP A 51 -5.25 12.69 -2.16
C ASP A 51 -6.71 12.19 -2.25
N GLU A 52 -6.91 11.10 -3.01
CA GLU A 52 -8.23 10.49 -3.25
C GLU A 52 -8.13 8.97 -3.38
N LYS A 53 -9.25 8.26 -3.21
CA LYS A 53 -9.28 6.79 -3.25
C LYS A 53 -8.79 6.22 -4.58
N SER A 54 -9.05 6.91 -5.69
CA SER A 54 -8.58 6.57 -7.05
C SER A 54 -7.07 6.68 -7.24
N SER A 55 -6.35 7.31 -6.29
CA SER A 55 -4.89 7.37 -6.32
C SER A 55 -4.25 6.01 -6.04
N ILE A 56 -4.98 5.06 -5.44
CA ILE A 56 -4.52 3.69 -5.26
C ILE A 56 -5.16 2.81 -6.35
N PRO A 57 -4.36 2.17 -7.23
CA PRO A 57 -4.86 1.26 -8.25
C PRO A 57 -5.70 0.13 -7.64
N GLN A 58 -6.82 -0.21 -8.29
CA GLN A 58 -7.76 -1.22 -7.78
C GLN A 58 -7.13 -2.61 -7.64
N ILE A 59 -6.14 -2.94 -8.48
CA ILE A 59 -5.40 -4.22 -8.43
C ILE A 59 -4.66 -4.45 -7.09
N ILE A 60 -4.42 -3.39 -6.32
CA ILE A 60 -3.79 -3.48 -5.00
C ILE A 60 -4.83 -3.81 -3.90
N ILE A 61 -6.11 -3.47 -4.12
CA ILE A 61 -7.18 -3.55 -3.13
C ILE A 61 -8.16 -4.70 -3.44
N SER A 62 -8.07 -5.31 -4.63
CA SER A 62 -9.00 -6.34 -5.13
C SER A 62 -8.85 -7.70 -4.47
#